data_AF-A0A6J4K8I9-F1
#
_entry.id   AF-A0A6J4K8I9-F1
#
_cell.length_a   1.000
_cell.length_b   1.000
_cell.length_c   1.000
_cell.angle_alpha   90.00
_cell.angle_beta   90.00
_cell.angle_gamma   90.00
#
_symmetry.space_group_name_H-M   'P 1'
#
loop_
_entity.id
_entity.type
_entity.pdbx_description
1 polymer ?
#
loop_
_entity_poly.entity_id
_entity_poly.type
_entity_poly.pdbx_seq_one_letter_code
_entity_poly.pdbx_strand_id
1 'polypeptide(L)'
;MEDQIEYLSEAEKDEVLLINYRFGDIASILNCTPPKVRFDLYRHLCGQFHARRDIITGDEVQHYISSAVSEARRTIPPQLQPVTAVDENPITPIKPQVEAPYSAEVEPLLPTKKDILLFDFSRLRTEPDKFAHLRVIGGTGIGKTTFVDWLLDILGGSRFVITPKKKSWNWVGLKVYGLWFDYEAIGSKLQWIHAEMYRRYPLMEAGQAFEITNFVVDEWRLINTNVKAIKERDPETKQSIEVAPSAKAMMKDIITVARESMLRLIALAQGENVASWGFEGESDLEECFTDIRLGEFAIDYAKSLRNQCRKDSDDYEYWTGVLAELDWQQSRRTSEGKSIPCCMVAKYPARIPD
;
A
#
# COMPACT_ATOMS: atom_id res chain seq x y z
N MET A 1 0.24 23.50 -35.84
CA MET A 1 1.01 22.52 -35.05
C MET A 1 2.32 22.14 -35.74
N GLU A 2 2.70 22.82 -36.83
CA GLU A 2 3.96 22.58 -37.55
C GLU A 2 5.09 23.50 -37.08
N ASP A 3 4.76 24.67 -36.50
CA ASP A 3 5.76 25.68 -36.11
C ASP A 3 6.53 25.38 -34.80
N GLN A 4 6.23 24.28 -34.10
CA GLN A 4 6.94 23.91 -32.86
C GLN A 4 8.01 22.83 -33.05
N ILE A 5 8.12 22.25 -34.25
CA ILE A 5 9.05 21.15 -34.55
C ILE A 5 10.42 21.71 -34.98
N GLU A 6 10.53 22.99 -35.29
CA GLU A 6 11.75 23.56 -35.86
C GLU A 6 12.93 23.61 -34.88
N TYR A 7 12.67 23.59 -33.57
CA TYR A 7 13.67 23.69 -32.49
C TYR A 7 14.22 22.36 -31.96
N LEU A 8 13.77 21.23 -32.50
CA LEU A 8 14.29 19.91 -32.13
C LEU A 8 15.51 19.57 -33.00
N SER A 9 16.50 18.86 -32.45
CA SER A 9 17.57 18.27 -33.27
C SER A 9 16.98 17.26 -34.27
N GLU A 10 17.65 16.99 -35.40
CA GLU A 10 17.08 16.06 -36.41
C GLU A 10 16.78 14.66 -35.83
N ALA A 11 17.57 14.19 -34.85
CA ALA A 11 17.30 12.95 -34.13
C ALA A 11 15.99 13.00 -33.31
N GLU A 12 15.70 14.14 -32.69
CA GLU A 12 14.46 14.36 -31.93
C GLU A 12 13.25 14.58 -32.85
N LYS A 13 13.45 15.16 -34.04
CA LYS A 13 12.41 15.24 -35.08
C LYS A 13 12.04 13.85 -35.59
N ASP A 14 13.04 13.00 -35.84
CA ASP A 14 12.83 11.61 -36.25
C ASP A 14 12.16 10.76 -35.17
N GLU A 15 12.50 10.96 -33.89
CA GLU A 15 11.87 10.26 -32.77
C GLU A 15 10.41 10.69 -32.58
N VAL A 16 10.10 11.99 -32.70
CA VAL A 16 8.73 12.53 -32.64
C VAL A 16 7.91 12.10 -33.87
N LEU A 17 8.52 12.01 -35.05
CA LEU A 17 7.88 11.46 -36.26
C LEU A 17 7.62 9.95 -36.14
N LEU A 18 8.55 9.16 -35.59
CA LEU A 18 8.37 7.72 -35.34
C LEU A 18 7.27 7.44 -34.31
N ILE A 19 7.18 8.25 -33.26
CA ILE A 19 6.12 8.16 -32.25
C ILE A 19 4.76 8.51 -32.88
N ASN A 20 4.68 9.56 -33.70
CA ASN A 20 3.41 9.98 -34.31
C ASN A 20 2.93 9.10 -35.46
N TYR A 21 3.82 8.56 -36.30
CA TYR A 21 3.42 7.78 -37.47
C TYR A 21 2.87 6.39 -37.10
N ARG A 22 3.31 5.80 -35.96
CA ARG A 22 2.90 4.45 -35.53
C ARG A 22 1.80 4.40 -34.48
N PHE A 23 1.51 5.53 -33.81
CA PHE A 23 0.30 5.63 -32.98
C PHE A 23 -0.99 5.66 -33.82
N GLY A 24 -0.93 6.04 -35.10
CA GLY A 24 -2.08 6.00 -36.01
C GLY A 24 -2.65 4.58 -36.20
N ASP A 25 -1.78 3.60 -36.45
CA ASP A 25 -2.19 2.21 -36.65
C ASP A 25 -2.69 1.57 -35.35
N ILE A 26 -2.03 1.86 -34.22
CA ILE A 26 -2.44 1.39 -32.90
C ILE A 26 -3.76 2.05 -32.46
N ALA A 27 -3.96 3.33 -32.77
CA ALA A 27 -5.21 4.04 -32.49
C ALA A 27 -6.38 3.47 -33.31
N SER A 28 -6.15 3.12 -34.58
CA SER A 28 -7.15 2.44 -35.41
C SER A 28 -7.56 1.09 -34.81
N ILE A 29 -6.59 0.29 -34.36
CA ILE A 29 -6.82 -1.01 -33.71
C ILE A 29 -7.57 -0.84 -32.37
N LEU A 30 -7.18 0.13 -31.53
CA LEU A 30 -7.86 0.42 -30.26
C LEU A 30 -9.31 0.85 -30.47
N ASN A 31 -9.58 1.63 -31.53
CA ASN A 31 -10.93 2.10 -31.86
C ASN A 31 -11.84 0.99 -32.37
N CYS A 32 -11.30 -0.03 -33.05
CA CYS A 32 -12.05 -1.21 -33.50
C CYS A 32 -12.27 -2.28 -32.40
N THR A 33 -11.64 -2.12 -31.23
CA THR A 33 -11.70 -3.10 -30.13
C THR A 33 -12.83 -2.76 -29.14
N PRO A 34 -13.55 -3.76 -28.57
CA PRO A 34 -14.63 -3.52 -27.61
C PRO A 34 -14.17 -2.71 -26.38
N PRO A 35 -15.01 -1.81 -25.81
CA PRO A 35 -14.60 -0.85 -24.79
C PRO A 35 -13.93 -1.46 -23.55
N LYS A 36 -14.35 -2.66 -23.11
CA LYS A 36 -13.74 -3.35 -21.97
C LYS A 36 -12.31 -3.82 -22.25
N VAL A 37 -12.03 -4.30 -23.46
CA VAL A 37 -10.72 -4.82 -23.85
C VAL A 37 -9.75 -3.68 -24.18
N ARG A 38 -10.28 -2.53 -24.60
CA ARG A 38 -9.50 -1.32 -24.94
C ARG A 38 -8.67 -0.81 -23.77
N PHE A 39 -9.22 -0.81 -22.55
CA PHE A 39 -8.53 -0.27 -21.38
C PHE A 39 -7.36 -1.17 -20.93
N ASP A 40 -7.57 -2.49 -20.94
CA ASP A 40 -6.53 -3.46 -20.58
C ASP A 40 -5.41 -3.50 -21.63
N LEU A 41 -5.76 -3.41 -22.92
CA LEU A 41 -4.79 -3.33 -24.00
C LEU A 41 -3.96 -2.05 -23.94
N TYR A 42 -4.59 -0.91 -23.64
CA TYR A 42 -3.90 0.37 -23.46
C TYR A 42 -2.91 0.32 -22.28
N ARG A 43 -3.34 -0.23 -21.14
CA ARG A 43 -2.49 -0.41 -19.97
C ARG A 43 -1.30 -1.34 -20.26
N HIS A 44 -1.53 -2.41 -21.01
CA HIS A 44 -0.48 -3.35 -21.40
C HIS A 44 0.55 -2.72 -22.35
N LEU A 45 0.09 -1.98 -23.37
CA LEU A 45 0.96 -1.28 -24.32
C LEU A 45 1.83 -0.23 -23.62
N CYS A 46 1.25 0.59 -22.73
CA CYS A 46 2.01 1.55 -21.92
C CYS A 46 3.03 0.86 -21.00
N GLY A 47 2.66 -0.29 -20.42
CA GLY A 47 3.56 -1.09 -19.57
C GLY A 47 4.76 -1.65 -20.34
N GLN A 48 4.53 -2.20 -21.54
CA GLN A 48 5.60 -2.76 -22.37
C GLN A 48 6.52 -1.67 -22.94
N PHE A 49 5.96 -0.52 -23.32
CA PHE A 49 6.73 0.63 -23.79
C PHE A 49 7.69 1.15 -22.70
N HIS A 50 7.25 1.18 -21.45
CA HIS A 50 8.11 1.55 -20.31
C HIS A 50 9.12 0.47 -19.93
N ALA A 51 8.81 -0.81 -20.14
CA ALA A 51 9.67 -1.92 -19.73
C ALA A 51 10.82 -2.20 -20.71
N ARG A 52 10.62 -2.02 -22.02
CA ARG A 52 11.60 -2.49 -23.04
C ARG A 52 12.32 -1.38 -23.80
N ARG A 53 11.85 -0.13 -23.76
CA ARG A 53 12.32 0.96 -24.64
C ARG A 53 12.34 0.59 -26.14
N ASP A 54 11.64 -0.46 -26.53
CA ASP A 54 11.56 -0.95 -27.89
C ASP A 54 10.09 -1.15 -28.27
N ILE A 55 9.75 -0.88 -29.53
CA ILE A 55 8.37 -0.73 -30.00
C ILE A 55 7.80 -2.09 -30.39
N ILE A 56 6.70 -2.50 -29.74
CA ILE A 56 5.89 -3.68 -30.11
C ILE A 56 5.36 -3.51 -31.55
N THR A 57 5.49 -4.56 -32.36
CA THR A 57 5.01 -4.57 -33.75
C THR A 57 3.48 -4.71 -33.84
N GLY A 58 2.88 -4.22 -34.93
CA GLY A 58 1.42 -4.30 -35.12
C GLY A 58 0.87 -5.73 -35.11
N ASP A 59 1.66 -6.71 -35.58
CA ASP A 59 1.31 -8.12 -35.59
C ASP A 59 1.27 -8.73 -34.18
N GLU A 60 2.18 -8.30 -33.29
CA GLU A 60 2.18 -8.70 -31.88
C GLU A 60 0.94 -8.16 -31.15
N VAL A 61 0.49 -6.94 -31.48
CA VAL A 61 -0.75 -6.38 -30.93
C VAL A 61 -1.98 -7.16 -31.41
N GLN A 62 -2.04 -7.52 -32.70
CA GLN A 62 -3.14 -8.30 -33.27
C GLN A 62 -3.23 -9.72 -32.68
N HIS A 63 -2.07 -10.34 -32.42
CA HIS A 63 -2.01 -11.65 -31.77
C HIS A 63 -2.57 -11.59 -30.33
N TYR A 64 -2.27 -10.53 -29.60
CA TYR A 64 -2.75 -10.33 -28.23
C TYR A 64 -4.27 -10.10 -28.18
N ILE A 65 -4.80 -9.29 -29.10
CA ILE A 65 -6.24 -9.04 -29.21
C ILE A 65 -7.00 -10.33 -29.53
N SER A 66 -6.48 -11.12 -30.48
CA SER A 66 -7.10 -12.40 -30.87
C SER A 66 -7.17 -13.37 -29.68
N SER A 67 -6.14 -13.36 -28.83
CA SER A 67 -6.08 -14.18 -27.62
C SER A 67 -7.05 -13.69 -26.54
N ALA A 68 -7.08 -12.39 -26.26
CA ALA A 68 -7.97 -11.78 -25.26
C ALA A 68 -9.46 -11.89 -25.65
N VAL A 69 -9.79 -11.73 -26.93
CA VAL A 69 -11.16 -11.90 -27.44
C VAL A 69 -11.59 -13.37 -27.40
N SER A 70 -10.67 -14.31 -27.60
CA SER A 70 -10.93 -15.75 -27.47
C SER A 70 -11.23 -16.15 -26.01
N GLU A 71 -10.50 -15.61 -25.04
CA GLU A 71 -10.78 -15.81 -23.60
C GLU A 71 -12.11 -15.18 -23.17
N ALA A 72 -12.45 -13.99 -23.67
CA ALA A 72 -13.73 -13.34 -23.40
C ALA A 72 -14.93 -14.12 -23.99
N ARG A 73 -14.73 -14.88 -25.07
CA ARG A 73 -15.77 -15.76 -25.65
C ARG A 73 -15.95 -17.07 -24.88
N ARG A 74 -14.91 -17.58 -24.20
CA ARG A 74 -14.98 -18.80 -23.37
C ARG A 74 -15.72 -18.60 -22.04
N THR A 75 -15.95 -17.35 -21.64
CA THR A 75 -16.57 -16.98 -20.36
C THR A 75 -18.06 -16.64 -20.45
N ILE A 76 -18.69 -16.85 -21.62
CA ILE A 76 -20.13 -16.65 -21.81
C ILE A 76 -20.83 -18.03 -21.71
N PRO A 77 -21.69 -18.28 -20.71
CA PRO A 77 -22.49 -19.49 -20.68
C PRO A 77 -23.54 -19.47 -21.80
N PRO A 78 -23.91 -20.63 -22.39
CA PRO A 78 -24.89 -20.66 -23.47
C PRO A 78 -26.23 -20.11 -22.99
N GLN A 79 -26.75 -19.10 -23.69
CA GLN A 79 -28.10 -18.59 -23.46
C GLN A 79 -29.12 -19.67 -23.86
N LEU A 80 -29.90 -20.14 -22.88
CA LEU A 80 -31.10 -20.94 -23.09
C LEU A 80 -32.13 -20.10 -23.87
N GLN A 81 -32.56 -20.62 -25.02
CA GLN A 81 -33.67 -20.07 -25.79
C GLN A 81 -35.00 -20.26 -25.04
N PRO A 82 -35.98 -19.35 -25.20
CA PRO A 82 -37.29 -19.49 -24.57
C PRO A 82 -38.14 -20.53 -25.31
N VAL A 83 -38.57 -21.56 -24.59
CA VAL A 83 -39.50 -22.57 -25.12
C VAL A 83 -40.93 -22.04 -24.98
N THR A 84 -41.62 -21.98 -26.11
CA THR A 84 -43.05 -21.67 -26.28
C THR A 84 -43.95 -22.70 -25.60
N ALA A 85 -45.06 -22.20 -25.05
CA ALA A 85 -46.15 -22.96 -24.44
C ALA A 85 -46.89 -23.86 -25.44
N VAL A 86 -47.31 -25.05 -24.98
CA VAL A 86 -48.52 -25.75 -25.46
C VAL A 86 -49.12 -26.55 -24.28
N ASP A 87 -50.43 -26.43 -24.13
CA ASP A 87 -51.34 -27.20 -23.26
C ASP A 87 -51.22 -28.72 -23.42
N GLU A 88 -51.53 -29.46 -22.33
CA GLU A 88 -52.60 -30.48 -22.31
C GLU A 88 -52.66 -31.19 -20.92
N ASN A 89 -53.84 -31.14 -20.30
CA ASN A 89 -54.22 -31.94 -19.13
C ASN A 89 -54.45 -33.42 -19.55
N PRO A 90 -54.29 -34.40 -18.63
CA PRO A 90 -55.50 -34.92 -18.01
C PRO A 90 -55.41 -35.30 -16.51
N ILE A 91 -56.58 -35.18 -15.90
CA ILE A 91 -57.08 -35.56 -14.58
C ILE A 91 -56.68 -36.97 -14.12
N THR A 92 -56.30 -37.13 -12.84
CA THR A 92 -56.75 -38.17 -11.85
C THR A 92 -55.85 -38.18 -10.58
N PRO A 93 -56.21 -38.86 -9.47
CA PRO A 93 -57.24 -38.50 -8.50
C PRO A 93 -56.66 -38.25 -7.08
N ILE A 94 -57.45 -37.55 -6.27
CA ILE A 94 -57.17 -37.16 -4.88
C ILE A 94 -56.90 -38.39 -3.98
N LYS A 95 -55.78 -38.37 -3.25
CA LYS A 95 -55.53 -39.20 -2.07
C LYS A 95 -55.06 -38.34 -0.89
N PRO A 96 -55.33 -38.75 0.36
CA PRO A 96 -55.47 -37.87 1.51
C PRO A 96 -54.14 -37.34 2.03
N GLN A 97 -54.15 -36.08 2.46
CA GLN A 97 -53.07 -35.44 3.21
C GLN A 97 -52.78 -36.21 4.50
N VAL A 98 -51.54 -36.66 4.65
CA VAL A 98 -50.94 -37.02 5.92
C VAL A 98 -50.07 -35.84 6.32
N GLU A 99 -50.45 -35.16 7.40
CA GLU A 99 -49.67 -34.10 8.03
C GLU A 99 -48.33 -34.70 8.52
N ALA A 100 -47.23 -34.28 7.88
CA ALA A 100 -45.89 -34.51 8.37
C ALA A 100 -45.40 -33.23 9.08
N PRO A 101 -44.65 -33.38 10.20
CA PRO A 101 -44.42 -32.29 11.14
C PRO A 101 -43.46 -31.25 10.58
N TYR A 102 -43.72 -29.98 10.96
CA TYR A 102 -42.84 -28.82 10.79
C TYR A 102 -41.36 -29.21 10.89
N SER A 103 -40.67 -29.22 9.75
CA SER A 103 -39.22 -29.16 9.72
C SER A 103 -38.84 -27.77 10.22
N ALA A 104 -38.30 -27.71 11.43
CA ALA A 104 -37.68 -26.51 11.96
C ALA A 104 -36.70 -25.97 10.92
N GLU A 105 -36.90 -24.73 10.50
CA GLU A 105 -35.89 -23.96 9.78
C GLU A 105 -34.63 -24.01 10.65
N VAL A 106 -33.61 -24.71 10.14
CA VAL A 106 -32.27 -24.64 10.70
C VAL A 106 -31.80 -23.23 10.42
N GLU A 107 -31.93 -22.34 11.41
CA GLU A 107 -31.16 -21.10 11.45
C GLU A 107 -29.72 -21.46 11.09
N PRO A 108 -29.07 -20.77 10.14
CA PRO A 108 -27.67 -21.02 9.85
C PRO A 108 -26.90 -20.74 11.14
N LEU A 109 -26.44 -21.80 11.80
CA LEU A 109 -25.55 -21.74 12.93
C LEU A 109 -24.39 -20.83 12.54
N LEU A 110 -24.33 -19.66 13.17
CA LEU A 110 -23.18 -18.76 13.07
C LEU A 110 -21.92 -19.62 13.29
N PRO A 111 -20.94 -19.59 12.38
CA PRO A 111 -19.76 -20.43 12.50
C PRO A 111 -19.16 -20.22 13.89
N THR A 112 -18.99 -21.32 14.62
CA THR A 112 -18.37 -21.35 15.95
C THR A 112 -17.08 -20.53 15.89
N LYS A 113 -17.07 -19.42 16.63
CA LYS A 113 -16.05 -18.38 16.59
C LYS A 113 -14.68 -19.01 16.86
N LYS A 114 -13.93 -19.33 15.80
CA LYS A 114 -12.50 -19.67 15.94
C LYS A 114 -11.83 -18.52 16.67
N ASP A 115 -10.98 -18.84 17.64
CA ASP A 115 -10.29 -17.84 18.44
C ASP A 115 -9.40 -16.97 17.53
N ILE A 116 -9.84 -15.75 17.29
CA ILE A 116 -9.09 -14.75 16.53
C ILE A 116 -7.95 -14.27 17.43
N LEU A 117 -6.71 -14.47 17.00
CA LEU A 117 -5.56 -13.97 17.73
C LEU A 117 -5.38 -12.47 17.45
N LEU A 118 -5.69 -11.65 18.44
CA LEU A 118 -5.46 -10.21 18.39
C LEU A 118 -3.97 -9.87 18.56
N PHE A 119 -3.52 -8.84 17.85
CA PHE A 119 -2.19 -8.29 18.04
C PHE A 119 -2.09 -7.56 19.38
N ASP A 120 -1.05 -7.87 20.14
CA ASP A 120 -0.68 -7.13 21.35
C ASP A 120 0.36 -6.05 21.01
N PHE A 121 -0.01 -4.78 21.18
CA PHE A 121 0.87 -3.64 20.94
C PHE A 121 2.12 -3.63 21.84
N SER A 122 2.10 -4.30 23.00
CA SER A 122 3.28 -4.42 23.86
C SER A 122 4.46 -5.07 23.13
N ARG A 123 4.17 -5.95 22.15
CA ARG A 123 5.16 -6.65 21.34
C ARG A 123 6.04 -5.72 20.52
N LEU A 124 5.52 -4.56 20.12
CA LEU A 124 6.33 -3.55 19.42
C LEU A 124 7.45 -3.01 20.31
N ARG A 125 7.29 -3.04 21.63
CA ARG A 125 8.33 -2.66 22.59
C ARG A 125 9.21 -3.84 22.99
N THR A 126 8.64 -5.01 23.20
CA THR A 126 9.35 -6.19 23.75
C THR A 126 10.07 -7.03 22.69
N GLU A 127 9.69 -6.91 21.41
CA GLU A 127 10.29 -7.66 20.30
C GLU A 127 10.85 -6.71 19.21
N PRO A 128 11.80 -5.81 19.54
CA PRO A 128 12.25 -4.76 18.63
C PRO A 128 12.85 -5.27 17.32
N ASP A 129 13.55 -6.40 17.37
CA ASP A 129 14.15 -7.02 16.19
C ASP A 129 13.10 -7.49 15.19
N LYS A 130 11.92 -7.92 15.66
CA LYS A 130 10.83 -8.36 14.76
C LYS A 130 10.05 -7.17 14.19
N PHE A 131 10.04 -6.06 14.91
CA PHE A 131 9.28 -4.86 14.57
C PHE A 131 10.22 -3.66 14.45
N ALA A 132 11.21 -3.78 13.57
CA ALA A 132 12.31 -2.83 13.44
C ALA A 132 11.84 -1.45 12.98
N HIS A 133 11.05 -1.41 11.91
CA HIS A 133 10.41 -0.20 11.40
C HIS A 133 8.92 -0.44 11.23
N LEU A 134 8.12 0.62 11.40
CA LEU A 134 6.67 0.57 11.33
C LEU A 134 6.20 1.45 10.19
N ARG A 135 5.25 0.95 9.39
CA ARG A 135 4.60 1.73 8.34
C ARG A 135 3.11 1.79 8.63
N VAL A 136 2.60 2.97 8.96
CA VAL A 136 1.18 3.20 9.23
C VAL A 136 0.48 3.64 7.96
N ILE A 137 -0.41 2.79 7.46
CA ILE A 137 -1.10 2.94 6.18
C ILE A 137 -2.57 3.23 6.45
N GLY A 138 -3.09 4.25 5.78
CA GLY A 138 -4.50 4.61 5.90
C GLY A 138 -4.87 5.78 5.01
N GLY A 139 -6.16 5.91 4.73
CA GLY A 139 -6.70 7.01 3.93
C GLY A 139 -6.47 8.40 4.55
N THR A 140 -6.72 9.45 3.77
CA THR A 140 -6.72 10.82 4.29
C THR A 140 -7.81 10.97 5.35
N GLY A 141 -7.50 11.61 6.48
CA GLY A 141 -8.47 11.89 7.53
C GLY A 141 -8.83 10.72 8.45
N ILE A 142 -8.32 9.50 8.21
CA ILE A 142 -8.64 8.31 9.02
C ILE A 142 -8.05 8.33 10.45
N GLY A 143 -7.19 9.32 10.76
CA GLY A 143 -6.57 9.44 12.09
C GLY A 143 -5.15 8.88 12.22
N LYS A 144 -4.41 8.67 11.11
CA LYS A 144 -3.00 8.19 11.16
C LYS A 144 -2.13 8.93 12.17
N THR A 145 -2.12 10.26 12.10
CA THR A 145 -1.33 11.10 13.00
C THR A 145 -1.73 10.88 14.46
N THR A 146 -3.03 10.87 14.76
CA THR A 146 -3.56 10.62 16.12
C THR A 146 -3.19 9.22 16.62
N PHE A 147 -3.32 8.21 15.76
CA PHE A 147 -2.91 6.84 16.08
C PHE A 147 -1.41 6.75 16.39
N VAL A 148 -0.56 7.38 15.58
CA VAL A 148 0.89 7.35 15.80
C VAL A 148 1.27 8.13 17.07
N ASP A 149 0.59 9.24 17.37
CA ASP A 149 0.80 9.99 18.61
C ASP A 149 0.56 9.10 19.84
N TRP A 150 -0.57 8.38 19.86
CA TRP A 150 -0.89 7.37 20.88
C TRP A 150 0.12 6.21 20.89
N LEU A 151 0.50 5.70 19.72
CA LEU A 151 1.44 4.59 19.60
C LEU A 151 2.80 4.96 20.21
N LEU A 152 3.27 6.19 20.02
CA LEU A 152 4.50 6.67 20.62
C LEU A 152 4.45 6.68 22.16
N ASP A 153 3.28 6.84 22.79
CA ASP A 153 3.14 6.73 24.24
C ASP A 153 3.34 5.28 24.72
N ILE A 154 2.86 4.30 23.94
CA ILE A 154 3.04 2.88 24.24
C ILE A 154 4.50 2.44 24.08
N LEU A 155 5.13 2.88 22.98
CA LEU A 155 6.51 2.49 22.67
C LEU A 155 7.50 3.01 23.72
N GLY A 156 7.23 4.20 24.25
CA GLY A 156 8.11 4.85 25.23
C GLY A 156 9.49 5.18 24.67
N GLY A 157 10.46 5.34 25.58
CA GLY A 157 11.84 5.68 25.29
C GLY A 157 12.04 7.03 24.60
N SER A 158 13.18 7.19 23.94
CA SER A 158 13.49 8.41 23.20
C SER A 158 12.59 8.51 21.97
N ARG A 159 11.90 9.65 21.84
CA ARG A 159 10.91 9.87 20.78
C ARG A 159 10.90 11.28 20.24
N PHE A 160 10.80 11.41 18.92
CA PHE A 160 10.68 12.70 18.24
C PHE A 160 10.00 12.57 16.87
N VAL A 161 9.58 13.70 16.31
CA VAL A 161 8.86 13.77 15.04
C VAL A 161 9.63 14.65 14.06
N ILE A 162 9.69 14.22 12.81
CA ILE A 162 10.19 14.99 11.68
C ILE A 162 9.00 15.26 10.77
N THR A 163 8.61 16.53 10.63
CA THR A 163 7.52 16.93 9.75
C THR A 163 7.59 18.42 9.40
N PRO A 164 7.28 18.81 8.14
CA PRO A 164 7.23 20.21 7.74
C PRO A 164 6.09 21.01 8.39
N LYS A 165 5.03 20.33 8.85
CA LYS A 165 3.80 20.97 9.36
C LYS A 165 3.09 20.09 10.38
N LYS A 166 2.33 20.71 11.30
CA LYS A 166 1.45 20.00 12.22
C LYS A 166 0.21 20.82 12.56
N LYS A 167 -0.82 20.16 13.07
CA LYS A 167 -1.92 20.84 13.77
C LYS A 167 -1.50 21.21 15.20
N SER A 168 -2.16 22.20 15.80
CA SER A 168 -1.80 22.69 17.13
C SER A 168 -1.83 21.58 18.20
N TRP A 169 -2.79 20.66 18.10
CA TRP A 169 -2.99 19.54 19.03
C TRP A 169 -2.23 18.25 18.66
N ASN A 170 -1.49 18.19 17.55
CA ASN A 170 -0.69 17.01 17.21
C ASN A 170 0.68 17.07 17.90
N TRP A 171 1.20 15.91 18.31
CA TRP A 171 2.58 15.73 18.79
C TRP A 171 2.87 16.53 20.07
N VAL A 172 1.88 16.62 20.96
CA VAL A 172 1.99 17.43 22.18
C VAL A 172 3.03 16.80 23.11
N GLY A 173 3.99 17.60 23.59
CA GLY A 173 5.08 17.13 24.45
C GLY A 173 6.22 16.43 23.72
N LEU A 174 6.13 16.26 22.40
CA LEU A 174 7.21 15.68 21.59
C LEU A 174 8.09 16.77 20.99
N LYS A 175 9.39 16.47 20.82
CA LYS A 175 10.28 17.30 20.00
C LYS A 175 9.90 17.12 18.52
N VAL A 176 9.59 18.22 17.85
CA VAL A 176 9.23 18.24 16.42
C VAL A 176 10.27 19.05 15.64
N TYR A 177 10.85 18.44 14.62
CA TYR A 177 11.85 19.04 13.75
C TYR A 177 11.24 19.34 12.38
N GLY A 178 11.51 20.54 11.85
CA GLY A 178 11.10 20.93 10.51
C GLY A 178 9.84 21.77 10.37
N LEU A 179 9.22 22.16 11.49
CA LEU A 179 8.00 22.97 11.44
C LEU A 179 8.19 24.24 10.62
N TRP A 180 7.10 24.72 10.01
CA TRP A 180 7.11 25.88 9.12
C TRP A 180 7.93 25.64 7.84
N PHE A 181 7.94 24.38 7.38
CA PHE A 181 8.67 23.96 6.18
C PHE A 181 10.18 24.22 6.27
N ASP A 182 10.75 24.11 7.48
CA ASP A 182 12.18 24.19 7.72
C ASP A 182 12.87 22.89 7.26
N TYR A 183 13.13 22.80 5.96
CA TYR A 183 13.76 21.64 5.35
C TYR A 183 15.24 21.49 5.72
N GLU A 184 15.90 22.55 6.17
CA GLU A 184 17.27 22.49 6.67
C GLU A 184 17.30 21.72 8.00
N ALA A 185 16.45 22.09 8.96
CA ALA A 185 16.33 21.34 10.22
C ALA A 185 15.92 19.87 10.00
N ILE A 186 15.08 19.59 9.01
CA ILE A 186 14.74 18.22 8.60
C ILE A 186 15.98 17.49 8.08
N GLY A 187 16.72 18.11 7.14
CA GLY A 187 17.94 17.56 6.57
C GLY A 187 18.98 17.25 7.64
N SER A 188 19.29 18.21 8.51
CA SER A 188 20.24 18.02 9.62
C SER A 188 19.80 16.92 10.58
N LYS A 189 18.49 16.80 10.85
CA LYS A 189 18.00 15.76 11.76
C LYS A 189 18.08 14.36 11.13
N LEU A 190 17.76 14.23 9.84
CA LEU A 190 17.95 12.98 9.10
C LEU A 190 19.43 12.58 9.04
N GLN A 191 20.32 13.55 8.78
CA GLN A 191 21.76 13.32 8.79
C GLN A 191 22.26 12.90 10.17
N TRP A 192 21.72 13.48 11.25
CA TRP A 192 22.03 13.04 12.61
C TRP A 192 21.59 11.59 12.85
N ILE A 193 20.40 11.17 12.39
CA ILE A 193 19.96 9.77 12.51
C ILE A 193 20.91 8.84 11.76
N HIS A 194 21.23 9.22 10.52
CA HIS A 194 22.14 8.47 9.66
C HIS A 194 23.52 8.29 10.31
N ALA A 195 24.11 9.36 10.85
CA ALA A 195 25.38 9.29 11.57
C ALA A 195 25.28 8.52 12.91
N GLU A 196 24.17 8.68 13.64
CA GLU A 196 23.96 8.02 14.93
C GLU A 196 23.90 6.50 14.78
N MET A 197 23.30 6.00 13.69
CA MET A 197 23.29 4.58 13.34
C MET A 197 24.71 4.02 13.26
N TYR A 198 25.59 4.63 12.46
CA TYR A 198 26.99 4.21 12.34
C TYR A 198 27.78 4.36 13.64
N ARG A 199 27.49 5.40 14.43
CA ARG A 199 28.15 5.63 15.72
C ARG A 199 27.83 4.53 16.74
N ARG A 200 26.60 4.01 16.73
CA ARG A 200 26.15 3.01 17.70
C ARG A 200 26.76 1.63 17.45
N TYR A 201 26.98 1.24 16.20
CA TYR A 201 27.53 -0.08 15.84
C TYR A 201 28.77 -0.51 16.66
N PRO A 202 29.90 0.21 16.62
CA PRO A 202 31.09 -0.21 17.36
C PRO A 202 30.89 -0.18 18.88
N LEU A 203 29.99 0.67 19.39
CA LEU A 203 29.67 0.74 20.81
C LEU A 203 28.83 -0.46 21.25
N MET A 204 27.89 -0.90 20.42
CA MET A 204 27.08 -2.09 20.65
C MET A 204 27.94 -3.36 20.59
N GLU A 205 28.88 -3.44 19.65
CA GLU A 205 29.89 -4.51 19.62
C GLU A 205 30.74 -4.54 20.90
N ALA A 206 31.06 -3.37 21.47
CA ALA A 206 31.73 -3.24 22.76
C ALA A 206 30.82 -3.53 23.98
N GLY A 207 29.57 -3.95 23.76
CA GLY A 207 28.62 -4.32 24.81
C GLY A 207 27.80 -3.16 25.39
N GLN A 208 27.86 -1.96 24.81
CA GLN A 208 27.03 -0.84 25.24
C GLN A 208 25.57 -1.05 24.81
N ALA A 209 24.65 -1.00 25.78
CA ALA A 209 23.22 -1.04 25.51
C ALA A 209 22.67 0.34 25.16
N PHE A 210 21.73 0.38 24.21
CA PHE A 210 20.98 1.58 23.84
C PHE A 210 19.49 1.34 24.00
N GLU A 211 18.77 2.35 24.49
CA GLU A 211 17.32 2.36 24.42
C GLU A 211 16.87 2.64 22.97
N ILE A 212 15.75 2.03 22.58
CA ILE A 212 15.13 2.28 21.27
C ILE A 212 14.81 3.76 21.15
N THR A 213 15.28 4.35 20.07
CA THR A 213 14.92 5.70 19.67
C THR A 213 13.88 5.61 18.55
N ASN A 214 12.64 5.95 18.87
CA ASN A 214 11.52 5.95 17.94
C ASN A 214 11.42 7.32 17.26
N PHE A 215 11.41 7.39 15.94
CA PHE A 215 11.22 8.64 15.24
C PHE A 215 10.17 8.53 14.15
N VAL A 216 9.31 9.54 14.11
CA VAL A 216 8.23 9.62 13.13
C VAL A 216 8.67 10.47 11.96
N VAL A 217 8.35 10.01 10.75
CA VAL A 217 8.45 10.81 9.54
C VAL A 217 7.05 10.96 8.95
N ASP A 218 6.53 12.18 9.03
CA ASP A 218 5.24 12.56 8.46
C ASP A 218 5.44 13.48 7.24
N GLU A 219 4.53 13.41 6.28
CA GLU A 219 4.60 14.17 5.02
C GLU A 219 5.87 13.88 4.20
N TRP A 220 6.29 12.60 4.16
CA TRP A 220 7.50 12.16 3.48
C TRP A 220 7.65 12.68 2.04
N ARG A 221 6.55 12.72 1.27
CA ARG A 221 6.58 13.25 -0.10
C ARG A 221 7.13 14.68 -0.16
N LEU A 222 6.70 15.55 0.76
CA LEU A 222 7.21 16.92 0.82
C LEU A 222 8.69 16.94 1.23
N ILE A 223 9.08 16.10 2.19
CA ILE A 223 10.47 15.99 2.65
C ILE A 223 11.39 15.53 1.51
N ASN A 224 11.06 14.43 0.85
CA ASN A 224 11.82 13.87 -0.26
C ASN A 224 11.94 14.86 -1.45
N THR A 225 10.88 15.62 -1.71
CA THR A 225 10.91 16.65 -2.75
C THR A 225 11.86 17.81 -2.40
N ASN A 226 11.98 18.23 -1.15
CA ASN A 226 12.68 19.48 -0.81
C ASN A 226 14.07 19.28 -0.16
N VAL A 227 14.33 18.14 0.47
CA VAL A 227 15.63 17.83 1.07
C VAL A 227 16.51 17.12 0.04
N LYS A 228 17.22 17.90 -0.76
CA LYS A 228 18.13 17.44 -1.82
C LYS A 228 19.55 17.23 -1.32
N ALA A 229 20.33 16.49 -2.10
CA ALA A 229 21.76 16.35 -1.86
C ALA A 229 22.43 17.72 -1.99
N ILE A 230 23.33 18.03 -1.06
CA ILE A 230 24.14 19.24 -1.12
C ILE A 230 25.44 18.85 -1.82
N LYS A 231 25.73 19.56 -2.90
CA LYS A 231 26.95 19.38 -3.67
C LYS A 231 27.74 20.67 -3.64
N GLU A 232 28.96 20.58 -3.15
CA GLU A 232 29.91 21.68 -3.17
C GLU A 232 30.92 21.48 -4.29
N ARG A 233 31.56 22.58 -4.70
CA ARG A 233 32.63 22.52 -5.70
C ARG A 233 33.96 22.54 -4.96
N ASP A 234 34.75 21.51 -5.17
CA ASP A 234 36.11 21.44 -4.65
C ASP A 234 36.92 22.66 -5.12
N PRO A 235 37.53 23.44 -4.20
CA PRO A 235 38.28 24.63 -4.56
C PRO A 235 39.47 24.37 -5.49
N GLU A 236 40.13 23.21 -5.36
CA GLU A 236 41.35 22.84 -6.07
C GLU A 236 41.04 22.08 -7.37
N THR A 237 40.27 20.99 -7.27
CA THR A 237 39.99 20.09 -8.40
C THR A 237 38.83 20.57 -9.27
N LYS A 238 38.06 21.56 -8.79
CA LYS A 238 36.83 22.07 -9.41
C LYS A 238 35.73 21.02 -9.60
N GLN A 239 35.92 19.82 -9.08
CA GLN A 239 34.94 18.73 -9.14
C GLN A 239 33.79 19.00 -8.16
N SER A 240 32.61 18.47 -8.48
CA SER A 240 31.46 18.55 -7.59
C SER A 240 31.52 17.38 -6.62
N ILE A 241 31.58 17.67 -5.33
CA ILE A 241 31.62 16.69 -4.25
C ILE A 241 30.28 16.76 -3.51
N GLU A 242 29.65 15.61 -3.28
CA GLU A 242 28.47 15.52 -2.43
C GLU A 242 28.89 15.60 -0.97
N VAL A 243 28.52 16.69 -0.30
CA VAL A 243 28.88 16.94 1.11
C VAL A 243 27.76 16.51 2.06
N ALA A 244 26.52 16.42 1.55
CA ALA A 244 25.41 15.86 2.30
C ALA A 244 24.49 15.07 1.36
N PRO A 245 24.12 13.83 1.73
CA PRO A 245 23.19 13.03 0.94
C PRO A 245 21.78 13.61 0.95
N SER A 246 20.99 13.30 -0.09
CA SER A 246 19.57 13.63 -0.14
C SER A 246 18.76 12.88 0.94
N ALA A 247 17.58 13.37 1.30
CA ALA A 247 16.69 12.64 2.21
C ALA A 247 16.37 11.23 1.71
N LYS A 248 16.15 11.05 0.40
CA LYS A 248 15.91 9.72 -0.20
C LYS A 248 17.07 8.77 0.04
N ALA A 249 18.31 9.23 -0.17
CA ALA A 249 19.50 8.40 0.04
C ALA A 249 19.66 8.03 1.53
N MET A 250 19.58 9.02 2.43
CA MET A 250 19.67 8.76 3.88
C MET A 250 18.58 7.80 4.36
N MET A 251 17.35 7.96 3.88
CA MET A 251 16.23 7.12 4.30
C MET A 251 16.40 5.66 3.88
N LYS A 252 16.98 5.38 2.70
CA LYS A 252 17.28 4.01 2.28
C LYS A 252 18.28 3.32 3.20
N ASP A 253 19.35 4.03 3.55
CA ASP A 253 20.36 3.51 4.46
C ASP A 253 19.75 3.28 5.84
N ILE A 254 18.96 4.23 6.33
CA ILE A 254 18.25 4.12 7.61
C ILE A 254 17.32 2.90 7.62
N ILE A 255 16.50 2.68 6.59
CA ILE A 255 15.58 1.54 6.54
C ILE A 255 16.33 0.20 6.53
N THR A 256 17.44 0.15 5.79
CA THR A 256 18.22 -1.09 5.62
C THR A 256 19.02 -1.44 6.86
N VAL A 257 19.67 -0.44 7.48
CA VAL A 257 20.75 -0.64 8.44
C VAL A 257 20.32 -0.28 9.87
N ALA A 258 19.37 0.64 10.06
CA ALA A 258 19.11 1.18 11.40
C ALA A 258 18.46 0.17 12.37
N ARG A 259 17.91 -0.94 11.85
CA ARG A 259 17.35 -2.06 12.63
C ARG A 259 18.27 -2.52 13.76
N GLU A 260 19.56 -2.67 13.50
CA GLU A 260 20.53 -3.18 14.48
C GLU A 260 21.03 -2.10 15.44
N SER A 261 20.79 -0.82 15.13
CA SER A 261 21.29 0.33 15.91
C SER A 261 20.27 0.89 16.92
N MET A 262 19.19 0.17 17.20
CA MET A 262 18.12 0.60 18.12
C MET A 262 17.48 1.94 17.70
N LEU A 263 17.37 2.18 16.40
CA LEU A 263 16.70 3.32 15.78
C LEU A 263 15.49 2.82 15.00
N ARG A 264 14.29 3.22 15.41
CA ARG A 264 13.03 2.79 14.77
C ARG A 264 12.39 3.93 14.01
N LEU A 265 12.28 3.77 12.70
CA LEU A 265 11.43 4.59 11.85
C LEU A 265 9.95 4.23 12.04
N ILE A 266 9.10 5.25 12.20
CA ILE A 266 7.65 5.15 12.06
C ILE A 266 7.22 6.03 10.90
N ALA A 267 6.81 5.38 9.82
CA ALA A 267 6.49 5.97 8.53
C ALA A 267 4.96 6.15 8.37
N LEU A 268 4.48 7.37 8.08
CA LEU A 268 3.06 7.59 7.77
C LEU A 268 2.84 7.57 6.25
N ALA A 269 2.12 6.55 5.77
CA ALA A 269 1.84 6.33 4.35
C ALA A 269 0.37 6.64 4.01
N GLN A 270 0.14 7.15 2.80
CA GLN A 270 -1.21 7.33 2.24
C GLN A 270 -1.69 6.13 1.41
N GLY A 271 -0.82 5.14 1.17
CA GLY A 271 -1.15 3.91 0.46
C GLY A 271 -0.07 2.84 0.68
N GLU A 272 -0.29 1.64 0.15
CA GLU A 272 0.60 0.48 0.37
C GLU A 272 1.83 0.47 -0.53
N ASN A 273 1.75 1.08 -1.73
CA ASN A 273 2.82 1.02 -2.72
C ASN A 273 4.08 1.79 -2.27
N VAL A 274 5.26 1.16 -2.32
CA VAL A 274 6.58 1.83 -2.16
C VAL A 274 6.84 2.96 -3.13
N ALA A 275 6.19 2.96 -4.30
CA ALA A 275 6.24 4.09 -5.23
C ALA A 275 5.74 5.39 -4.57
N SER A 276 4.78 5.31 -3.64
CA SER A 276 4.33 6.48 -2.88
C SER A 276 5.40 7.04 -1.93
N TRP A 277 6.43 6.25 -1.65
CA TRP A 277 7.63 6.63 -0.91
C TRP A 277 8.80 7.05 -1.82
N GLY A 278 8.64 6.93 -3.14
CA GLY A 278 9.72 7.18 -4.09
C GLY A 278 10.84 6.15 -4.01
N PHE A 279 10.53 4.92 -3.58
CA PHE A 279 11.43 3.77 -3.61
C PHE A 279 11.04 2.80 -4.75
N GLU A 280 10.73 3.34 -5.94
CA GLU A 280 10.38 2.49 -7.08
C GLU A 280 11.52 1.50 -7.41
N GLY A 281 11.19 0.22 -7.53
CA GLY A 281 12.14 -0.84 -7.88
C GLY A 281 12.87 -1.50 -6.70
N GLU A 282 12.57 -1.11 -5.46
CA GLU A 282 13.24 -1.63 -4.25
C GLU A 282 12.23 -2.36 -3.35
N SER A 283 11.73 -3.51 -3.83
CA SER A 283 10.77 -4.36 -3.08
C SER A 283 11.32 -4.81 -1.73
N ASP A 284 12.62 -5.03 -1.63
CA ASP A 284 13.26 -5.59 -0.44
C ASP A 284 13.16 -4.64 0.76
N LEU A 285 13.03 -3.34 0.51
CA LEU A 285 12.79 -2.35 1.57
C LEU A 285 11.39 -2.48 2.20
N GLU A 286 10.42 -3.10 1.52
CA GLU A 286 9.10 -3.38 2.11
C GLU A 286 9.21 -4.38 3.26
N GLU A 287 10.12 -5.34 3.17
CA GLU A 287 10.32 -6.38 4.19
C GLU A 287 10.90 -5.81 5.50
N CYS A 288 11.52 -4.63 5.44
CA CYS A 288 12.02 -3.92 6.61
C CYS A 288 10.90 -3.30 7.46
N PHE A 289 9.68 -3.20 6.93
CA PHE A 289 8.54 -2.61 7.64
C PHE A 289 7.56 -3.66 8.16
N THR A 290 7.08 -3.41 9.37
CA THR A 290 5.81 -3.97 9.82
C THR A 290 4.69 -3.00 9.47
N ASP A 291 3.77 -3.47 8.62
CA ASP A 291 2.61 -2.70 8.22
C ASP A 291 1.56 -2.64 9.33
N ILE A 292 1.08 -1.43 9.61
CA ILE A 292 -0.08 -1.15 10.44
C ILE A 292 -1.14 -0.53 9.53
N ARG A 293 -2.19 -1.28 9.24
CA ARG A 293 -3.26 -0.88 8.31
C ARG A 293 -4.46 -0.37 9.09
N LEU A 294 -5.00 0.77 8.68
CA LEU A 294 -6.16 1.41 9.30
C LEU A 294 -7.34 1.49 8.32
N GLY A 295 -8.55 1.23 8.84
CA GLY A 295 -9.80 1.37 8.09
C GLY A 295 -9.86 0.41 6.89
N GLU A 296 -10.29 0.92 5.72
CA GLU A 296 -10.49 0.09 4.53
C GLU A 296 -9.23 -0.70 4.11
N PHE A 297 -8.03 -0.16 4.35
CA PHE A 297 -6.79 -0.89 4.06
C PHE A 297 -6.65 -2.18 4.88
N ALA A 298 -7.10 -2.19 6.14
CA ALA A 298 -7.10 -3.40 6.95
C ALA A 298 -8.11 -4.43 6.41
N ILE A 299 -9.30 -3.94 6.03
CA ILE A 299 -10.38 -4.76 5.50
C ILE A 299 -9.98 -5.38 4.16
N ASP A 300 -9.44 -4.59 3.23
CA ASP A 300 -9.02 -5.04 1.91
C ASP A 300 -7.87 -6.05 2.00
N TYR A 301 -6.93 -5.83 2.91
CA TYR A 301 -5.88 -6.80 3.17
C TYR A 301 -6.45 -8.14 3.68
N ALA A 302 -7.34 -8.12 4.68
CA ALA A 302 -7.99 -9.32 5.18
C ALA A 302 -8.86 -10.03 4.11
N LYS A 303 -9.59 -9.27 3.28
CA LYS A 303 -10.33 -9.80 2.12
C LYS A 303 -9.39 -10.49 1.15
N SER A 304 -8.23 -9.89 0.86
CA SER A 304 -7.25 -10.46 -0.07
C SER A 304 -6.71 -11.81 0.43
N LEU A 305 -6.40 -11.92 1.72
CA LEU A 305 -5.92 -13.17 2.34
C LEU A 305 -7.01 -14.24 2.35
N ARG A 306 -8.25 -13.88 2.72
CA ARG A 306 -9.38 -14.81 2.63
C ARG A 306 -9.59 -15.35 1.22
N ASN A 307 -9.48 -14.49 0.20
CA ASN A 307 -9.72 -14.87 -1.19
C ASN A 307 -8.63 -15.79 -1.76
N GLN A 308 -7.44 -15.84 -1.13
CA GLN A 308 -6.38 -16.79 -1.46
C GLN A 308 -6.61 -18.16 -0.82
N CYS A 309 -7.50 -18.25 0.18
CA CYS A 309 -7.84 -19.50 0.86
C CYS A 309 -8.93 -20.27 0.11
N ARG A 310 -8.88 -21.61 0.23
CA ARG A 310 -9.94 -22.49 -0.26
C ARG A 310 -11.17 -22.36 0.65
N LYS A 311 -12.38 -22.25 0.09
CA LYS A 311 -13.61 -21.89 0.85
C LYS A 311 -13.97 -22.82 2.01
N ASP A 312 -13.55 -24.08 1.94
CA ASP A 312 -13.77 -25.14 2.93
C ASP A 312 -12.56 -25.33 3.86
N SER A 313 -11.55 -24.45 3.82
CA SER A 313 -10.37 -24.54 4.69
C SER A 313 -10.55 -23.80 6.01
N ASP A 314 -9.80 -24.26 7.01
CA ASP A 314 -9.75 -23.60 8.31
C ASP A 314 -9.29 -22.15 8.23
N ASP A 315 -8.38 -21.84 7.30
CA ASP A 315 -7.87 -20.50 7.06
C ASP A 315 -8.96 -19.57 6.49
N TYR A 316 -9.83 -20.07 5.61
CA TYR A 316 -10.94 -19.27 5.08
C TYR A 316 -11.93 -18.88 6.17
N GLU A 317 -12.24 -19.82 7.07
CA GLU A 317 -13.07 -19.54 8.24
C GLU A 317 -12.40 -18.56 9.21
N TYR A 318 -11.09 -18.72 9.46
CA TYR A 318 -10.31 -17.79 10.28
C TYR A 318 -10.38 -16.37 9.73
N TRP A 319 -10.09 -16.18 8.44
CA TRP A 319 -10.14 -14.85 7.81
C TRP A 319 -11.55 -14.27 7.71
N THR A 320 -12.57 -15.13 7.62
CA THR A 320 -13.97 -14.71 7.74
C THR A 320 -14.25 -14.17 9.15
N GLY A 321 -13.73 -14.82 10.19
CA GLY A 321 -13.77 -14.31 11.56
C GLY A 321 -13.04 -12.97 11.72
N VAL A 322 -11.83 -12.85 11.15
CA VAL A 322 -11.05 -11.59 11.17
C VAL A 322 -11.84 -10.45 10.54
N LEU A 323 -12.49 -10.67 9.39
CA LEU A 323 -13.30 -9.65 8.73
C LEU A 323 -14.49 -9.22 9.60
N ALA A 324 -15.19 -10.17 10.23
CA ALA A 324 -16.27 -9.85 11.16
C ALA A 324 -15.79 -9.03 12.37
N GLU A 325 -14.58 -9.31 12.89
CA GLU A 325 -13.95 -8.52 13.95
C GLU A 325 -13.61 -7.10 13.46
N LEU A 326 -13.09 -6.94 12.24
CA LEU A 326 -12.79 -5.62 11.68
C LEU A 326 -14.05 -4.79 11.42
N ASP A 327 -15.13 -5.41 10.93
CA ASP A 327 -16.43 -4.77 10.75
C ASP A 327 -16.99 -4.29 12.11
N TRP A 328 -16.91 -5.15 13.13
CA TRP A 328 -17.27 -4.77 14.49
C TRP A 328 -16.43 -3.58 14.99
N GLN A 329 -15.12 -3.59 14.80
CA GLN A 329 -14.26 -2.47 15.18
C GLN A 329 -14.64 -1.17 14.45
N GLN A 330 -14.97 -1.23 13.16
CA GLN A 330 -15.38 -0.06 12.37
C GLN A 330 -16.70 0.56 12.86
N SER A 331 -17.56 -0.24 13.51
CA SER A 331 -18.77 0.25 14.16
C SER A 331 -18.50 1.00 15.48
N ARG A 332 -17.30 0.85 16.07
CA ARG A 332 -16.95 1.50 17.34
C ARG A 332 -16.88 3.01 17.20
N ARG A 333 -17.25 3.68 18.29
CA ARG A 333 -17.18 5.13 18.43
C ARG A 333 -16.46 5.45 19.74
N THR A 334 -15.78 6.58 19.75
CA THR A 334 -15.24 7.19 20.97
C THR A 334 -16.37 7.70 21.87
N SER A 335 -16.04 8.06 23.11
CA SER A 335 -16.96 8.77 24.02
C SER A 335 -17.56 10.05 23.42
N GLU A 336 -16.85 10.72 22.51
CA GLU A 336 -17.31 11.91 21.78
C GLU A 336 -18.08 11.57 20.48
N GLY A 337 -18.36 10.30 20.22
CA GLY A 337 -19.09 9.84 19.03
C GLY A 337 -18.25 9.79 17.75
N LYS A 338 -16.94 10.01 17.80
CA LYS A 338 -16.04 9.91 16.63
C LYS A 338 -15.74 8.45 16.28
N SER A 339 -15.63 8.13 14.99
CA SER A 339 -15.28 6.78 14.54
C SER A 339 -13.86 6.40 14.96
N ILE A 340 -13.69 5.20 15.51
CA ILE A 340 -12.38 4.58 15.70
C ILE A 340 -12.13 3.67 14.49
N PRO A 341 -11.03 3.83 13.75
CA PRO A 341 -10.76 2.96 12.61
C PRO A 341 -10.48 1.53 13.09
N CYS A 342 -10.94 0.54 12.34
CA CYS A 342 -10.45 -0.83 12.52
C CYS A 342 -8.95 -0.89 12.16
N CYS A 343 -8.24 -1.86 12.74
CA CYS A 343 -6.79 -1.93 12.63
C CYS A 343 -6.28 -3.35 12.44
N MET A 344 -5.23 -3.49 11.62
CA MET A 344 -4.40 -4.69 11.55
C MET A 344 -2.94 -4.33 11.70
N VAL A 345 -2.17 -5.19 12.36
CA VAL A 345 -0.71 -5.13 12.43
C VAL A 345 -0.16 -6.42 11.83
N ALA A 346 0.63 -6.29 10.77
CA ALA A 346 1.01 -7.39 9.89
C ALA A 346 -0.25 -8.21 9.49
N LYS A 347 -0.33 -9.47 9.93
CA LYS A 347 -1.44 -10.39 9.66
C LYS A 347 -2.49 -10.51 10.78
N TYR A 348 -2.37 -9.72 11.84
CA TYR A 348 -3.20 -9.85 13.03
C TYR A 348 -4.15 -8.65 13.17
N PRO A 349 -5.46 -8.86 13.39
CA PRO A 349 -6.33 -7.77 13.81
C PRO A 349 -5.87 -7.19 15.14
N ALA A 350 -5.95 -5.88 15.30
CA ALA A 350 -5.52 -5.16 16.49
C ALA A 350 -6.62 -4.22 16.95
N ARG A 351 -6.80 -4.05 18.26
CA ARG A 351 -7.82 -3.14 18.80
C ARG A 351 -7.16 -1.85 19.26
N ILE A 352 -7.56 -0.74 18.65
CA ILE A 352 -7.21 0.60 19.13
C ILE A 352 -8.11 0.91 20.34
N PRO A 353 -7.57 1.38 21.47
CA PRO A 353 -8.37 1.83 22.60
C PRO A 353 -9.19 3.07 22.24
N ASP A 354 -10.19 3.40 23.07
CA ASP A 354 -10.90 4.68 23.00
C ASP A 354 -9.98 5.83 23.47
#